data_AF-A0A9P0JWS7-F1
#
_entry.id   AF-A0A9P0JWS7-F1
#
_cell.length_a   1.000
_cell.length_b   1.000
_cell.length_c   1.000
_cell.angle_alpha   90.00
_cell.angle_beta   90.00
_cell.angle_gamma   90.00
#
_symmetry.space_group_name_H-M   'P 1'
#
loop_
_entity.id
_entity.type
_entity.pdbx_description
1 polymer ?
#
loop_
_entity_poly.entity_id
_entity_poly.type
_entity_poly.pdbx_seq_one_letter_code
_entity_poly.pdbx_strand_id
1 'polypeptide(L)'
;MSCAANLAAQKALLPQKIEEWLKWDKNDKTCEELRKLAATPDNQKLLENIMLNRIAFGTAGLRGRMYVGYACMNDLVIVQTGQGFLRYLEKKDKDLLQKKGMVIGYDGRHNSKHWAELTAAIFLHAGYPVKLFGMVTPTPYIPFSIRKYKCAAGIMVTASHNPKEDNGYKVYGPNSAQIIPPADKEIQQSILENLEPWPTSWDKSILSNNSLLSDPLGQVTCNYLGVIFNDILPEFKEINLKQKLLITHTAMHGVGTPYVKKVFDGIGIIFQTVPEQQDPDPEFSTVKFPNPEEGKSSLDLAFRTADQQGSVVILANDPDADRLACAEKQKDTNQWKVFTGQGITDNP
;
A
#
# COMPACT_ATOMS: atom_id res chain seq x y z
N MET A 1 -23.69 37.19 -2.25
CA MET A 1 -23.17 36.66 -3.54
C MET A 1 -23.57 35.19 -3.60
N SER A 2 -24.33 34.81 -4.64
CA SER A 2 -24.99 33.50 -4.72
C SER A 2 -24.02 32.35 -5.01
N CYS A 3 -24.37 31.13 -4.62
CA CYS A 3 -23.61 29.90 -4.90
C CYS A 3 -23.22 29.75 -6.39
N ALA A 4 -24.07 30.22 -7.31
CA ALA A 4 -23.82 30.20 -8.74
C ALA A 4 -22.66 31.12 -9.18
N ALA A 5 -22.48 32.28 -8.54
CA ALA A 5 -21.37 33.19 -8.85
C ALA A 5 -20.01 32.61 -8.41
N ASN A 6 -19.98 31.90 -7.26
CA ASN A 6 -18.79 31.18 -6.81
C ASN A 6 -18.44 29.99 -7.72
N LEU A 7 -19.45 29.26 -8.21
CA LEU A 7 -19.23 28.15 -9.15
C LEU A 7 -18.66 28.63 -10.49
N ALA A 8 -19.19 29.73 -11.02
CA ALA A 8 -18.69 30.32 -12.27
C ALA A 8 -17.24 30.83 -12.13
N ALA A 9 -16.91 31.43 -10.99
CA ALA A 9 -15.54 31.88 -10.70
C ALA A 9 -14.55 30.71 -10.58
N GLN A 10 -14.94 29.58 -9.99
CA GLN A 10 -14.10 28.37 -9.94
C GLN A 10 -13.87 27.77 -11.33
N LYS A 11 -14.90 27.73 -12.20
CA LYS A 11 -14.77 27.20 -13.56
C LYS A 11 -13.81 28.03 -14.43
N ALA A 12 -13.72 29.33 -14.19
CA ALA A 12 -12.78 30.20 -14.89
C ALA A 12 -11.29 29.86 -14.61
N LEU A 13 -11.00 29.13 -13.52
CA LEU A 13 -9.64 28.71 -13.17
C LEU A 13 -9.18 27.44 -13.91
N LEU A 14 -10.08 26.74 -14.60
CA LEU A 14 -9.76 25.44 -15.20
C LEU A 14 -8.60 25.50 -16.21
N PRO A 15 -8.56 26.45 -17.17
CA PRO A 15 -7.43 26.54 -18.12
C PRO A 15 -6.09 26.77 -17.41
N GLN A 16 -6.07 27.65 -16.40
CA GLN A 16 -4.87 27.93 -15.60
C GLN A 16 -4.40 26.67 -14.86
N LYS A 17 -5.33 25.88 -14.31
CA LYS A 17 -4.98 24.64 -13.59
C LYS A 17 -4.45 23.55 -14.51
N ILE A 18 -4.97 23.46 -15.73
CA ILE A 18 -4.45 22.55 -16.76
C ILE A 18 -3.03 22.96 -17.16
N GLU A 19 -2.78 24.25 -17.41
CA GLU A 19 -1.45 24.75 -17.77
C GLU A 19 -0.43 24.54 -16.63
N GLU A 20 -0.83 24.85 -15.39
CA GLU A 20 -0.02 24.61 -14.18
C GLU A 20 0.35 23.13 -14.04
N TRP A 21 -0.62 22.23 -14.21
CA TRP A 21 -0.38 20.80 -14.12
C TRP A 21 0.56 20.32 -15.24
N LEU A 22 0.37 20.76 -16.50
CA LEU A 22 1.24 20.41 -17.63
C LEU A 22 2.66 20.98 -17.51
N LYS A 23 2.83 22.07 -16.76
CA LYS A 23 4.14 22.63 -16.42
C LYS A 23 4.87 21.76 -15.38
N TRP A 24 4.14 21.20 -14.42
CA TRP A 24 4.71 20.53 -13.26
C TRP A 24 4.85 19.02 -13.39
N ASP A 25 3.94 18.35 -14.08
CA ASP A 25 4.01 16.91 -14.31
C ASP A 25 5.09 16.59 -15.36
N LYS A 26 5.99 15.65 -15.04
CA LYS A 26 7.06 15.19 -15.94
C LYS A 26 6.80 13.81 -16.53
N ASN A 27 5.64 13.22 -16.27
CA ASN A 27 5.25 11.97 -16.91
C ASN A 27 4.57 12.26 -18.26
N ASP A 28 5.24 11.86 -19.35
CA ASP A 28 4.76 12.13 -20.71
C ASP A 28 3.40 11.49 -21.00
N LYS A 29 3.10 10.33 -20.41
CA LYS A 29 1.83 9.61 -20.65
C LYS A 29 0.65 10.37 -20.07
N THR A 30 0.78 10.83 -18.82
CA THR A 30 -0.26 11.60 -18.13
C THR A 30 -0.38 12.99 -18.78
N CYS A 31 0.73 13.61 -19.19
CA CYS A 31 0.72 14.84 -19.98
C CYS A 31 -0.01 14.73 -21.31
N GLU A 32 0.23 13.65 -22.07
CA GLU A 32 -0.48 13.40 -23.31
C GLU A 32 -1.97 13.11 -23.07
N GLU A 33 -2.30 12.31 -22.06
CA GLU A 33 -3.69 12.03 -21.68
C GLU A 33 -4.45 13.32 -21.34
N LEU A 34 -3.87 14.20 -20.53
CA LEU A 34 -4.52 15.46 -20.20
C LEU A 34 -4.72 16.35 -21.43
N ARG A 35 -3.74 16.45 -22.33
CA ARG A 35 -3.89 17.24 -23.56
C ARG A 35 -5.03 16.71 -24.43
N LYS A 36 -5.17 15.38 -24.55
CA LYS A 36 -6.29 14.74 -25.28
C LYS A 36 -7.63 15.04 -24.62
N LEU A 37 -7.72 14.92 -23.29
CA LEU A 37 -8.94 15.25 -22.57
C LEU A 37 -9.33 16.72 -22.77
N ALA A 38 -8.38 17.65 -22.64
CA ALA A 38 -8.60 19.09 -22.80
C ALA A 38 -9.01 19.50 -24.22
N ALA A 39 -8.57 18.75 -25.24
CA ALA A 39 -8.96 18.98 -26.64
C ALA A 39 -10.38 18.48 -26.99
N THR A 40 -11.03 17.74 -26.09
CA THR A 40 -12.33 17.10 -26.34
C THR A 40 -13.43 17.83 -25.57
N PRO A 41 -14.37 18.56 -26.23
CA PRO A 41 -15.37 19.40 -25.56
C PRO A 41 -16.24 18.68 -24.51
N ASP A 42 -16.57 17.40 -24.75
CA ASP A 42 -17.43 16.61 -23.86
C ASP A 42 -16.78 16.29 -22.50
N ASN A 43 -15.46 16.49 -22.37
CA ASN A 43 -14.73 16.20 -21.13
C ASN A 43 -14.76 17.34 -20.11
N GLN A 44 -15.46 18.46 -20.38
CA GLN A 44 -15.48 19.63 -19.49
C GLN A 44 -15.80 19.27 -18.02
N LYS A 45 -16.84 18.46 -17.78
CA LYS A 45 -17.22 18.07 -16.40
C LYS A 45 -16.20 17.15 -15.75
N LEU A 46 -15.59 16.25 -16.52
CA LEU A 46 -14.50 15.40 -16.02
C LEU A 46 -13.30 16.27 -15.62
N LEU A 47 -12.87 17.17 -16.49
CA LEU A 47 -11.75 18.10 -16.26
C LEU A 47 -11.99 18.98 -15.04
N GLU A 48 -13.20 19.54 -14.87
CA GLU A 48 -13.59 20.27 -13.66
C GLU A 48 -13.40 19.41 -12.41
N ASN A 49 -13.87 18.16 -12.43
CA ASN A 49 -13.74 17.25 -11.29
C ASN A 49 -12.28 16.95 -10.95
N ILE A 50 -11.46 16.62 -11.94
CA ILE A 50 -10.08 16.15 -11.70
C ILE A 50 -9.06 17.28 -11.51
N MET A 51 -9.33 18.50 -12.00
CA MET A 51 -8.40 19.63 -11.91
C MET A 51 -8.77 20.68 -10.87
N LEU A 52 -10.05 20.90 -10.60
CA LEU A 52 -10.48 21.91 -9.63
C LEU A 52 -10.60 21.35 -8.21
N ASN A 53 -10.56 20.03 -8.06
CA ASN A 53 -10.50 19.36 -6.77
C ASN A 53 -9.13 18.70 -6.58
N ARG A 54 -8.78 18.45 -5.32
CA ARG A 54 -7.58 17.73 -4.94
C ARG A 54 -7.93 16.57 -4.04
N ILE A 55 -7.27 15.44 -4.25
CA ILE A 55 -7.35 14.29 -3.35
C ILE A 55 -6.87 14.70 -1.96
N ALA A 56 -7.72 14.50 -0.95
CA ALA A 56 -7.42 14.89 0.42
C ALA A 56 -6.60 13.81 1.11
N PHE A 57 -5.60 14.25 1.86
CA PHE A 57 -4.82 13.43 2.77
C PHE A 57 -5.56 13.29 4.10
N GLY A 58 -5.81 12.04 4.52
CA GLY A 58 -6.51 11.72 5.76
C GLY A 58 -5.77 10.69 6.60
N THR A 59 -6.44 10.09 7.58
CA THR A 59 -5.87 9.02 8.43
C THR A 59 -5.44 7.80 7.62
N ALA A 60 -6.14 7.51 6.52
CA ALA A 60 -5.78 6.48 5.56
C ALA A 60 -4.57 6.84 4.67
N GLY A 61 -4.02 8.05 4.81
CA GLY A 61 -3.09 8.65 3.86
C GLY A 61 -3.82 9.16 2.61
N LEU A 62 -3.22 8.95 1.43
CA LEU A 62 -3.93 9.13 0.15
C LEU A 62 -4.46 7.79 -0.36
N ARG A 63 -5.63 7.81 -0.98
CA ARG A 63 -6.18 6.65 -1.68
C ARG A 63 -7.17 7.10 -2.74
N GLY A 64 -6.99 6.60 -3.95
CA GLY A 64 -7.93 6.85 -5.03
C GLY A 64 -7.48 6.28 -6.36
N ARG A 65 -8.29 6.53 -7.37
CA ARG A 65 -8.04 6.08 -8.74
C ARG A 65 -6.75 6.67 -9.28
N MET A 66 -5.96 5.82 -9.94
CA MET A 66 -4.82 6.22 -10.74
C MET A 66 -5.30 6.89 -12.02
N TYR A 67 -5.08 8.19 -12.13
CA TYR A 67 -5.54 9.00 -13.27
C TYR A 67 -4.87 10.38 -13.29
N VAL A 68 -4.99 11.09 -14.41
CA VAL A 68 -4.54 12.49 -14.51
C VAL A 68 -5.34 13.43 -13.61
N GLY A 69 -4.70 14.54 -13.20
CA GLY A 69 -5.32 15.60 -12.40
C GLY A 69 -5.09 15.50 -10.89
N TYR A 70 -5.37 16.59 -10.19
CA TYR A 70 -5.10 16.74 -8.75
C TYR A 70 -6.04 15.91 -7.85
N ALA A 71 -7.22 15.50 -8.35
CA ALA A 71 -8.18 14.68 -7.61
C ALA A 71 -7.85 13.17 -7.64
N CYS A 72 -6.78 12.78 -8.31
CA CYS A 72 -6.44 11.39 -8.57
C CYS A 72 -5.00 11.07 -8.13
N MET A 73 -4.66 9.80 -8.05
CA MET A 73 -3.31 9.35 -7.76
C MET A 73 -2.47 9.35 -9.06
N ASN A 74 -1.35 10.06 -9.05
CA ASN A 74 -0.37 10.12 -10.16
C ASN A 74 0.98 10.61 -9.63
N ASP A 75 2.00 10.58 -10.48
CA ASP A 75 3.36 10.94 -10.11
C ASP A 75 3.45 12.36 -9.53
N LEU A 76 2.76 13.36 -10.12
CA LEU A 76 2.79 14.72 -9.60
C LEU A 76 2.21 14.81 -8.18
N VAL A 77 1.06 14.16 -7.93
CA VAL A 77 0.44 14.13 -6.59
C VAL A 77 1.36 13.42 -5.59
N ILE A 78 2.03 12.33 -5.98
CA ILE A 78 3.01 11.64 -5.14
C ILE A 78 4.21 12.51 -4.83
N VAL A 79 4.76 13.22 -5.82
CA VAL A 79 5.86 14.17 -5.64
C VAL A 79 5.48 15.26 -4.65
N GLN A 80 4.33 15.90 -4.85
CA GLN A 80 3.82 16.95 -3.95
C GLN A 80 3.61 16.41 -2.53
N THR A 81 3.10 15.19 -2.42
CA THR A 81 2.87 14.51 -1.14
C THR A 81 4.18 14.19 -0.42
N GLY A 82 5.17 13.65 -1.13
CA GLY A 82 6.50 13.37 -0.59
C GLY A 82 7.21 14.64 -0.08
N GLN A 83 7.15 15.73 -0.84
CA GLN A 83 7.71 17.04 -0.44
C GLN A 83 7.04 17.60 0.80
N GLY A 84 5.71 17.63 0.81
CA GLY A 84 4.93 18.11 1.94
C GLY A 84 5.15 17.27 3.18
N PHE A 85 5.20 15.94 3.03
CA PHE A 85 5.45 15.03 4.13
C PHE A 85 6.86 15.19 4.71
N LEU A 86 7.86 15.38 3.86
CA LEU A 86 9.21 15.72 4.28
C LEU A 86 9.22 17.02 5.12
N ARG A 87 8.60 18.10 4.64
CA ARG A 87 8.53 19.37 5.40
C ARG A 87 7.80 19.21 6.73
N TYR A 88 6.74 18.40 6.77
CA TYR A 88 6.07 18.07 8.01
C TYR A 88 7.02 17.39 9.00
N LEU A 89 7.77 16.37 8.57
CA LEU A 89 8.69 15.64 9.44
C LEU A 89 9.85 16.53 9.94
N GLU A 90 10.37 17.42 9.09
CA GLU A 90 11.37 18.41 9.51
C GLU A 90 10.84 19.36 10.60
N LYS A 91 9.59 19.82 10.46
CA LYS A 91 8.94 20.66 11.49
C LYS A 91 8.68 19.87 12.78
N LYS A 92 8.37 18.57 12.66
CA LYS A 92 7.97 17.73 13.78
C LYS A 92 9.15 17.30 14.67
N ASP A 93 10.19 16.73 14.05
CA ASP A 93 11.40 16.27 14.73
C ASP A 93 12.53 16.05 13.71
N LYS A 94 13.20 17.14 13.35
CA LYS A 94 14.32 17.11 12.40
C LYS A 94 15.47 16.22 12.87
N ASP A 95 15.79 16.23 14.16
CA ASP A 95 16.90 15.46 14.72
C ASP A 95 16.66 13.96 14.60
N LEU A 96 15.44 13.51 14.88
CA LEU A 96 15.05 12.11 14.68
C LEU A 96 15.12 11.74 13.19
N LEU A 97 14.61 12.60 12.31
CA LEU A 97 14.66 12.36 10.86
C LEU A 97 16.11 12.27 10.34
N GLN A 98 17.00 13.17 10.77
CA GLN A 98 18.42 13.12 10.41
C GLN A 98 19.10 11.83 10.90
N LYS A 99 18.85 11.42 12.14
CA LYS A 99 19.55 10.28 12.76
C LYS A 99 18.99 8.93 12.34
N LYS A 100 17.68 8.83 12.11
CA LYS A 100 16.97 7.56 11.94
C LYS A 100 16.30 7.40 10.59
N GLY A 101 16.02 8.50 9.91
CA GLY A 101 15.42 8.50 8.59
C GLY A 101 14.03 7.90 8.58
N MET A 102 13.68 7.30 7.45
CA MET A 102 12.38 6.67 7.23
C MET A 102 12.51 5.27 6.63
N VAL A 103 11.39 4.55 6.60
CA VAL A 103 11.25 3.27 5.87
C VAL A 103 10.12 3.36 4.84
N ILE A 104 10.32 2.83 3.64
CA ILE A 104 9.35 2.87 2.54
C ILE A 104 9.22 1.48 1.95
N GLY A 105 7.98 1.02 1.80
CA GLY A 105 7.65 -0.21 1.07
C GLY A 105 6.48 -0.01 0.13
N TYR A 106 6.18 -1.05 -0.63
CA TYR A 106 5.17 -1.01 -1.68
C TYR A 106 4.60 -2.42 -1.94
N ASP A 107 3.36 -2.47 -2.44
CA ASP A 107 2.71 -3.71 -2.88
C ASP A 107 2.92 -3.97 -4.39
N GLY A 108 2.23 -4.99 -4.92
CA GLY A 108 2.33 -5.40 -6.33
C GLY A 108 1.52 -4.59 -7.33
N ARG A 109 0.81 -3.51 -6.94
CA ARG A 109 -0.04 -2.75 -7.87
C ARG A 109 0.80 -1.96 -8.89
N HIS A 110 0.15 -1.56 -9.98
CA HIS A 110 0.73 -0.60 -10.91
C HIS A 110 1.20 0.66 -10.18
N ASN A 111 2.34 1.17 -10.60
CA ASN A 111 3.02 2.35 -10.04
C ASN A 111 3.49 2.26 -8.58
N SER A 112 3.15 1.23 -7.80
CA SER A 112 3.52 1.18 -6.37
C SER A 112 5.04 1.28 -6.16
N LYS A 113 5.83 0.48 -6.90
CA LYS A 113 7.29 0.59 -6.91
C LYS A 113 7.78 1.96 -7.36
N HIS A 114 7.22 2.47 -8.47
CA HIS A 114 7.63 3.75 -9.05
C HIS A 114 7.44 4.92 -8.07
N TRP A 115 6.31 4.94 -7.36
CA TRP A 115 5.98 5.98 -6.39
C TRP A 115 6.78 5.87 -5.09
N ALA A 116 7.05 4.65 -4.62
CA ALA A 116 7.97 4.44 -3.50
C ALA A 116 9.38 4.97 -3.81
N GLU A 117 9.87 4.75 -5.04
CA GLU A 117 11.15 5.25 -5.51
C GLU A 117 11.18 6.78 -5.67
N LEU A 118 10.12 7.40 -6.19
CA LEU A 118 10.00 8.87 -6.26
C LEU A 118 10.07 9.50 -4.87
N THR A 119 9.31 8.95 -3.92
CA THR A 119 9.35 9.42 -2.53
C THR A 119 10.73 9.21 -1.92
N ALA A 120 11.36 8.04 -2.10
CA ALA A 120 12.70 7.79 -1.60
C ALA A 120 13.71 8.82 -2.14
N ALA A 121 13.65 9.13 -3.44
CA ALA A 121 14.51 10.12 -4.06
C ALA A 121 14.37 11.52 -3.43
N ILE A 122 13.14 11.97 -3.15
CA ILE A 122 12.87 13.26 -2.50
C ILE A 122 13.59 13.35 -1.15
N PHE A 123 13.50 12.32 -0.31
CA PHE A 123 14.14 12.32 1.01
C PHE A 123 15.67 12.21 0.92
N LEU A 124 16.19 11.43 -0.02
CA LEU A 124 17.64 11.30 -0.24
C LEU A 124 18.26 12.59 -0.76
N HIS A 125 17.61 13.29 -1.69
CA HIS A 125 18.07 14.60 -2.19
C HIS A 125 18.05 15.68 -1.10
N ALA A 126 17.16 15.52 -0.10
CA ALA A 126 17.15 16.37 1.09
C ALA A 126 18.17 15.93 2.17
N GLY A 127 18.96 14.88 1.92
CA GLY A 127 20.03 14.42 2.81
C GLY A 127 19.57 13.52 3.97
N TYR A 128 18.39 12.91 3.89
CA TYR A 128 17.85 12.06 4.95
C TYR A 128 18.02 10.56 4.63
N PRO A 129 18.33 9.71 5.63
CA PRO A 129 18.40 8.26 5.45
C PRO A 129 17.06 7.65 5.03
N VAL A 130 17.10 6.73 4.06
CA VAL A 130 15.93 6.00 3.57
C VAL A 130 16.22 4.50 3.57
N LYS A 131 15.30 3.74 4.19
CA LYS A 131 15.25 2.28 4.09
C LYS A 131 14.15 1.92 3.09
N LEU A 132 14.50 1.65 1.84
CA LEU A 132 13.55 1.30 0.78
C LEU A 132 13.58 -0.22 0.58
N PHE A 133 12.45 -0.90 0.77
CA PHE A 133 12.37 -2.34 0.46
C PHE A 133 12.62 -2.58 -1.03
N GLY A 134 13.57 -3.48 -1.35
CA GLY A 134 13.96 -3.76 -2.74
C GLY A 134 12.95 -4.60 -3.54
N MET A 135 11.95 -5.16 -2.86
CA MET A 135 10.87 -5.97 -3.42
C MET A 135 9.54 -5.60 -2.79
N VAL A 136 8.45 -6.10 -3.39
CA VAL A 136 7.12 -6.00 -2.79
C VAL A 136 7.12 -6.59 -1.38
N THR A 137 6.49 -5.89 -0.44
CA THR A 137 6.56 -6.20 0.99
C THR A 137 5.17 -6.16 1.63
N PRO A 138 4.89 -6.99 2.65
CA PRO A 138 3.66 -6.89 3.43
C PRO A 138 3.61 -5.55 4.18
N THR A 139 2.42 -4.96 4.27
CA THR A 139 2.17 -3.76 5.08
C THR A 139 2.68 -3.88 6.52
N PRO A 140 2.55 -5.03 7.23
CA PRO A 140 3.08 -5.18 8.60
C PRO A 140 4.59 -4.97 8.75
N TYR A 141 5.37 -5.06 7.66
CA TYR A 141 6.81 -4.80 7.73
C TYR A 141 7.13 -3.33 7.97
N ILE A 142 6.27 -2.40 7.57
CA ILE A 142 6.46 -0.97 7.77
C ILE A 142 6.46 -0.61 9.26
N PRO A 143 5.36 -0.83 10.03
CA PRO A 143 5.35 -0.52 11.46
C PRO A 143 6.40 -1.34 12.24
N PHE A 144 6.65 -2.60 11.86
CA PHE A 144 7.73 -3.39 12.48
C PHE A 144 9.11 -2.73 12.29
N SER A 145 9.41 -2.27 11.08
CA SER A 145 10.68 -1.62 10.75
C SER A 145 10.84 -0.27 11.45
N ILE A 146 9.75 0.51 11.58
CA ILE A 146 9.75 1.76 12.34
C ILE A 146 10.16 1.48 13.78
N ARG A 147 9.52 0.51 14.44
CA ARG A 147 9.85 0.13 15.82
C ARG A 147 11.29 -0.36 15.95
N LYS A 148 11.72 -1.25 15.04
CA LYS A 148 13.06 -1.86 15.07
C LYS A 148 14.18 -0.83 14.89
N TYR A 149 14.05 0.05 13.91
CA TYR A 149 15.09 1.02 13.55
C TYR A 149 14.88 2.40 14.17
N LYS A 150 13.77 2.60 14.90
CA LYS A 150 13.34 3.87 15.49
C LYS A 150 13.22 4.98 14.43
N CYS A 151 12.72 4.64 13.25
CA CYS A 151 12.54 5.59 12.15
C CYS A 151 11.61 6.73 12.56
N ALA A 152 11.80 7.92 11.98
CA ALA A 152 10.92 9.06 12.19
C ALA A 152 9.51 8.81 11.63
N ALA A 153 9.42 8.03 10.56
CA ALA A 153 8.17 7.62 9.92
C ALA A 153 8.37 6.40 9.02
N GLY A 154 7.26 5.86 8.54
CA GLY A 154 7.27 4.92 7.42
C GLY A 154 6.11 5.11 6.46
N ILE A 155 6.27 4.58 5.26
CA ILE A 155 5.32 4.71 4.16
C ILE A 155 5.08 3.35 3.52
N MET A 156 3.82 3.05 3.24
CA MET A 156 3.42 1.93 2.42
C MET A 156 2.63 2.43 1.20
N VAL A 157 3.15 2.18 0.00
CA VAL A 157 2.45 2.47 -1.25
C VAL A 157 1.57 1.28 -1.59
N THR A 158 0.27 1.42 -1.31
CA THR A 158 -0.76 0.40 -1.48
C THR A 158 -2.15 1.00 -1.35
N ALA A 159 -3.13 0.40 -2.03
CA ALA A 159 -4.56 0.58 -1.71
C ALA A 159 -5.21 -0.66 -1.08
N SER A 160 -4.42 -1.57 -0.48
CA SER A 160 -4.88 -2.79 0.19
C SER A 160 -5.81 -3.60 -0.71
N HIS A 161 -7.10 -3.68 -0.38
CA HIS A 161 -8.11 -4.49 -1.05
C HIS A 161 -8.93 -3.73 -2.11
N ASN A 162 -8.59 -2.46 -2.41
CA ASN A 162 -9.29 -1.67 -3.42
C ASN A 162 -9.18 -2.27 -4.84
N PRO A 163 -10.03 -1.84 -5.80
CA PRO A 163 -9.91 -2.22 -7.22
C PRO A 163 -8.53 -1.95 -7.81
N LYS A 164 -8.19 -2.60 -8.92
CA LYS A 164 -6.87 -2.47 -9.58
C LYS A 164 -6.57 -1.06 -10.09
N GLU A 165 -7.61 -0.29 -10.41
CA GLU A 165 -7.49 1.09 -10.87
C GLU A 165 -7.09 2.05 -9.75
N ASP A 166 -7.20 1.63 -8.49
CA ASP A 166 -6.82 2.42 -7.32
C ASP A 166 -5.42 2.09 -6.84
N ASN A 167 -4.76 3.09 -6.26
CA ASN A 167 -3.56 2.92 -5.47
C ASN A 167 -3.58 3.96 -4.30
N GLY A 168 -2.61 3.89 -3.40
CA GLY A 168 -2.62 4.65 -2.16
C GLY A 168 -1.24 4.87 -1.57
N TYR A 169 -1.22 5.71 -0.54
CA TYR A 169 -0.01 6.20 0.11
C TYR A 169 -0.28 6.28 1.61
N LYS A 170 -0.11 5.16 2.31
CA LYS A 170 -0.32 5.05 3.76
C LYS A 170 0.92 5.56 4.49
N VAL A 171 0.73 6.31 5.58
CA VAL A 171 1.81 6.88 6.40
C VAL A 171 1.70 6.44 7.85
N TYR A 172 2.84 6.13 8.44
CA TYR A 172 2.99 5.67 9.82
C TYR A 172 3.94 6.60 10.58
N GLY A 173 3.57 6.95 11.81
CA GLY A 173 4.36 7.81 12.69
C GLY A 173 5.47 7.05 13.44
N PRO A 174 6.30 7.73 14.23
CA PRO A 174 7.43 7.14 14.97
C PRO A 174 6.97 6.16 16.07
N ASN A 175 5.71 6.22 16.49
CA ASN A 175 5.08 5.24 17.38
C ASN A 175 4.67 3.94 16.65
N SER A 176 5.02 3.78 15.37
CA SER A 176 4.67 2.63 14.52
C SER A 176 3.17 2.48 14.26
N ALA A 177 2.34 3.45 14.65
CA ALA A 177 0.93 3.46 14.32
C ALA A 177 0.71 4.23 13.02
N GLN A 178 -0.34 3.85 12.30
CA GLN A 178 -0.85 4.69 11.23
C GLN A 178 -1.28 6.04 11.80
N ILE A 179 -1.06 7.11 11.03
CA ILE A 179 -1.35 8.47 11.49
C ILE A 179 -2.85 8.70 11.73
N ILE A 180 -3.15 9.51 12.74
CA ILE A 180 -4.49 9.92 13.15
C ILE A 180 -4.52 11.44 13.38
N PRO A 181 -5.70 12.07 13.57
CA PRO A 181 -5.76 13.49 13.88
C PRO A 181 -4.98 13.84 15.15
N PRO A 182 -4.30 15.00 15.20
CA PRO A 182 -4.27 16.07 14.18
C PRO A 182 -3.18 15.93 13.09
N ALA A 183 -2.35 14.88 13.13
CA ALA A 183 -1.19 14.75 12.24
C ALA A 183 -1.56 14.69 10.75
N ASP A 184 -2.69 14.06 10.41
CA ASP A 184 -3.23 14.02 9.04
C ASP A 184 -3.46 15.42 8.46
N LYS A 185 -4.06 16.32 9.24
CA LYS A 185 -4.31 17.73 8.85
C LYS A 185 -3.02 18.53 8.75
N GLU A 186 -2.07 18.31 9.66
CA GLU A 186 -0.75 18.97 9.63
C GLU A 186 0.06 18.56 8.39
N ILE A 187 -0.03 17.28 8.00
CA ILE A 187 0.58 16.76 6.77
C ILE A 187 -0.13 17.35 5.55
N GLN A 188 -1.46 17.32 5.50
CA GLN A 188 -2.23 17.93 4.41
C GLN A 188 -1.84 19.40 4.21
N GLN A 189 -1.74 20.17 5.29
CA GLN A 189 -1.33 21.57 5.23
C GLN A 189 0.09 21.72 4.67
N SER A 190 1.03 20.87 5.12
CA SER A 190 2.40 20.89 4.61
C SER A 190 2.48 20.50 3.12
N ILE A 191 1.60 19.63 2.62
CA ILE A 191 1.47 19.33 1.19
C ILE A 191 1.01 20.56 0.42
N LEU A 192 -0.04 21.26 0.89
CA LEU A 192 -0.56 22.46 0.24
C LEU A 192 0.44 23.61 0.20
N GLU A 193 1.36 23.67 1.17
CA GLU A 193 2.46 24.64 1.19
C GLU A 193 3.63 24.29 0.23
N ASN A 194 3.65 23.07 -0.34
CA ASN A 194 4.78 22.55 -1.12
C ASN A 194 4.33 21.91 -2.46
N LEU A 195 3.43 22.59 -3.18
CA LEU A 195 2.84 22.07 -4.42
C LEU A 195 3.73 22.22 -5.66
N GLU A 196 4.60 23.21 -5.74
CA GLU A 196 5.54 23.31 -6.87
C GLU A 196 6.62 22.23 -6.71
N PRO A 197 6.82 21.32 -7.69
CA PRO A 197 7.86 20.31 -7.62
C PRO A 197 9.25 20.94 -7.53
N TRP A 198 10.07 20.49 -6.58
CA TRP A 198 11.46 20.90 -6.51
C TRP A 198 12.26 20.34 -7.70
N PRO A 199 13.39 20.98 -8.07
CA PRO A 199 14.16 20.56 -9.24
C PRO A 199 14.55 19.07 -9.24
N THR A 200 14.83 18.51 -8.06
CA THR A 200 15.32 17.14 -7.86
C THR A 200 14.22 16.10 -7.56
N SER A 201 12.96 16.51 -7.39
CA SER A 201 11.91 15.59 -6.91
C SER A 201 11.57 14.43 -7.85
N TRP A 202 11.95 14.56 -9.12
CA TRP A 202 11.77 13.54 -10.15
C TRP A 202 13.04 12.74 -10.43
N ASP A 203 14.17 13.14 -9.85
CA ASP A 203 15.47 12.54 -10.15
C ASP A 203 15.71 11.29 -9.29
N LYS A 204 15.31 10.14 -9.85
CA LYS A 204 15.53 8.82 -9.25
C LYS A 204 16.95 8.27 -9.44
N SER A 205 17.84 8.97 -10.15
CA SER A 205 19.22 8.49 -10.37
C SER A 205 19.99 8.33 -9.06
N ILE A 206 19.63 9.13 -8.04
CA ILE A 206 20.16 9.07 -6.68
C ILE A 206 19.97 7.71 -6.00
N LEU A 207 19.01 6.89 -6.45
CA LEU A 207 18.76 5.56 -5.87
C LEU A 207 19.85 4.53 -6.20
N SER A 208 20.71 4.81 -7.19
CA SER A 208 21.71 3.83 -7.65
C SER A 208 22.93 3.73 -6.73
N ASN A 209 23.38 4.83 -6.12
CA ASN A 209 24.66 4.91 -5.40
C ASN A 209 24.65 5.95 -4.28
N ASN A 210 23.61 5.98 -3.44
CA ASN A 210 23.55 6.88 -2.29
C ASN A 210 23.78 6.13 -0.98
N SER A 211 24.76 6.55 -0.18
CA SER A 211 25.12 5.94 1.11
C SER A 211 24.02 6.04 2.18
N LEU A 212 23.02 6.91 1.99
CA LEU A 212 21.86 7.07 2.86
C LEU A 212 20.72 6.12 2.49
N LEU A 213 20.81 5.42 1.35
CA LEU A 213 19.84 4.41 0.93
C LEU A 213 20.28 3.02 1.40
N SER A 214 19.33 2.23 1.90
CA SER A 214 19.56 0.82 2.24
C SER A 214 18.31 -0.01 1.98
N ASP A 215 18.49 -1.29 1.64
CA ASP A 215 17.40 -2.26 1.55
C ASP A 215 17.28 -3.06 2.86
N PRO A 216 16.20 -2.87 3.65
CA PRO A 216 16.05 -3.55 4.93
C PRO A 216 15.47 -4.97 4.78
N LEU A 217 15.09 -5.43 3.59
CA LEU A 217 14.26 -6.63 3.37
C LEU A 217 14.77 -7.87 4.11
N GLY A 218 16.01 -8.28 3.84
CA GLY A 218 16.58 -9.50 4.43
C GLY A 218 16.61 -9.44 5.96
N GLN A 219 17.11 -8.33 6.51
CA GLN A 219 17.23 -8.17 7.95
C GLN A 219 15.87 -8.02 8.64
N VAL A 220 14.91 -7.32 8.03
CA VAL A 220 13.54 -7.22 8.56
C VAL A 220 12.86 -8.57 8.55
N THR A 221 12.93 -9.33 7.45
CA THR A 221 12.35 -10.67 7.37
C THR A 221 12.91 -11.58 8.46
N CYS A 222 14.24 -11.65 8.61
CA CYS A 222 14.85 -12.49 9.65
C CYS A 222 14.39 -12.08 11.06
N ASN A 223 14.36 -10.78 11.36
CA ASN A 223 13.92 -10.29 12.68
C ASN A 223 12.42 -10.56 12.92
N TYR A 224 11.57 -10.38 11.91
CA TYR A 224 10.13 -10.57 12.01
C TYR A 224 9.79 -12.05 12.26
N LEU A 225 10.41 -12.95 11.49
CA LEU A 225 10.27 -14.40 11.70
C LEU A 225 10.81 -14.83 13.07
N GLY A 226 11.91 -14.23 13.53
CA GLY A 226 12.45 -14.49 14.87
C GLY A 226 11.47 -14.15 15.99
N VAL A 227 10.71 -13.05 15.87
CA VAL A 227 9.63 -12.72 16.83
C VAL A 227 8.55 -13.78 16.78
N ILE A 228 8.04 -14.11 15.59
CA ILE A 228 7.00 -15.15 15.43
C ILE A 228 7.43 -16.48 16.06
N PHE A 229 8.64 -16.96 15.76
CA PHE A 229 9.10 -18.25 16.25
C PHE A 229 9.38 -18.27 17.76
N ASN A 230 9.71 -17.12 18.37
CA ASN A 230 9.85 -17.03 19.82
C ASN A 230 8.50 -17.07 20.55
N ASP A 231 7.41 -16.63 19.89
CA ASP A 231 6.06 -16.65 20.46
C ASP A 231 5.38 -18.02 20.30
N ILE A 232 5.91 -18.90 19.45
CA ILE A 232 5.38 -20.26 19.25
C ILE A 232 5.98 -21.21 20.28
N LEU A 233 5.11 -21.77 21.12
CA LEU A 233 5.50 -22.74 22.14
C LEU A 233 6.05 -24.04 21.50
N PRO A 234 7.12 -24.65 22.07
CA PRO A 234 7.76 -25.85 21.51
C PRO A 234 6.80 -27.02 21.25
N GLU A 235 5.79 -27.22 22.10
CA GLU A 235 4.78 -28.27 21.98
C GLU A 235 3.98 -28.17 20.66
N PHE A 236 3.71 -26.96 20.18
CA PHE A 236 2.99 -26.77 18.92
C PHE A 236 3.83 -27.20 17.72
N LYS A 237 5.16 -27.12 17.80
CA LYS A 237 6.04 -27.60 16.74
C LYS A 237 5.95 -29.11 16.56
N GLU A 238 5.91 -29.87 17.65
CA GLU A 238 5.71 -31.32 17.56
C GLU A 238 4.32 -31.69 17.01
N ILE A 239 3.29 -30.95 17.44
CA ILE A 239 1.91 -31.15 16.95
C ILE A 239 1.86 -30.88 15.44
N ASN A 240 2.46 -29.78 14.99
CA ASN A 240 2.53 -29.39 13.58
C ASN A 240 3.22 -30.44 12.69
N LEU A 241 4.26 -31.11 13.19
CA LEU A 241 4.96 -32.16 12.45
C LEU A 241 4.18 -33.49 12.37
N LYS A 242 3.28 -33.75 13.32
CA LYS A 242 2.50 -35.01 13.41
C LYS A 242 1.13 -34.91 12.75
N GLN A 243 0.58 -33.71 12.63
CA GLN A 243 -0.74 -33.48 12.03
C GLN A 243 -0.75 -33.75 10.51
N LYS A 244 -1.94 -34.03 9.97
CA LYS A 244 -2.20 -34.23 8.53
C LYS A 244 -3.19 -33.20 7.96
N LEU A 245 -3.43 -32.12 8.69
CA LEU A 245 -4.19 -30.96 8.25
C LEU A 245 -3.52 -30.35 7.01
N LEU A 246 -4.26 -30.34 5.90
CA LEU A 246 -3.85 -29.63 4.70
C LEU A 246 -4.58 -28.28 4.64
N ILE A 247 -3.78 -27.23 4.48
CA ILE A 247 -4.23 -25.84 4.40
C ILE A 247 -4.06 -25.34 2.98
N THR A 248 -5.08 -24.68 2.44
CA THR A 248 -4.99 -23.91 1.20
C THR A 248 -4.77 -22.44 1.53
N HIS A 249 -3.72 -21.84 0.98
CA HIS A 249 -3.42 -20.42 1.08
C HIS A 249 -3.74 -19.70 -0.23
N THR A 250 -4.34 -18.52 -0.14
CA THR A 250 -4.38 -17.57 -1.26
C THR A 250 -3.87 -16.21 -0.81
N ALA A 251 -3.01 -15.61 -1.62
CA ALA A 251 -2.61 -14.21 -1.44
C ALA A 251 -3.54 -13.25 -2.19
N MET A 252 -4.55 -13.74 -2.91
CA MET A 252 -5.43 -12.95 -3.79
C MET A 252 -4.63 -12.00 -4.70
N HIS A 253 -3.58 -12.53 -5.36
CA HIS A 253 -2.64 -11.76 -6.19
C HIS A 253 -1.79 -10.74 -5.41
N GLY A 254 -1.61 -11.01 -4.13
CA GLY A 254 -0.91 -10.17 -3.17
C GLY A 254 0.51 -10.60 -2.89
N VAL A 255 1.12 -9.90 -1.94
CA VAL A 255 2.52 -10.08 -1.55
C VAL A 255 2.73 -11.22 -0.54
N GLY A 256 1.67 -11.83 -0.02
CA GLY A 256 1.72 -12.65 1.20
C GLY A 256 2.42 -14.01 1.08
N THR A 257 2.28 -14.72 -0.05
CA THR A 257 2.69 -16.13 -0.18
C THR A 257 4.16 -16.39 0.18
N PRO A 258 5.16 -15.63 -0.32
CA PRO A 258 6.56 -15.87 0.03
C PRO A 258 6.85 -15.77 1.53
N TYR A 259 6.07 -14.98 2.26
CA TYR A 259 6.25 -14.75 3.70
C TYR A 259 5.50 -15.80 4.53
N VAL A 260 4.26 -16.14 4.14
CA VAL A 260 3.52 -17.27 4.74
C VAL A 260 4.32 -18.55 4.59
N LYS A 261 4.91 -18.80 3.42
CA LYS A 261 5.76 -19.96 3.18
C LYS A 261 6.92 -20.04 4.18
N LYS A 262 7.65 -18.94 4.41
CA LYS A 262 8.76 -18.90 5.38
C LYS A 262 8.30 -19.22 6.81
N VAL A 263 7.13 -18.73 7.21
CA VAL A 263 6.55 -19.04 8.54
C VAL A 263 6.23 -20.53 8.61
N PHE A 264 5.49 -21.06 7.64
CA PHE A 264 4.97 -22.42 7.64
C PHE A 264 6.08 -23.47 7.57
N ASP A 265 7.09 -23.24 6.73
CA ASP A 265 8.30 -24.06 6.67
C ASP A 265 9.03 -24.09 8.03
N GLY A 266 9.11 -22.95 8.72
CA GLY A 266 9.78 -22.83 10.02
C GLY A 266 9.06 -23.55 11.18
N ILE A 267 7.74 -23.70 11.09
CA ILE A 267 6.89 -24.32 12.12
C ILE A 267 6.44 -25.74 11.77
N GLY A 268 6.86 -26.25 10.60
CA GLY A 268 6.58 -27.62 10.16
C GLY A 268 5.15 -27.85 9.66
N ILE A 269 4.47 -26.80 9.18
CA ILE A 269 3.11 -26.94 8.60
C ILE A 269 3.22 -27.05 7.08
N ILE A 270 2.59 -28.09 6.53
CA ILE A 270 2.43 -28.26 5.09
C ILE A 270 1.18 -27.49 4.65
N PHE A 271 1.33 -26.70 3.59
CA PHE A 271 0.24 -26.02 2.93
C PHE A 271 0.42 -26.08 1.42
N GLN A 272 -0.65 -25.76 0.72
CA GLN A 272 -0.66 -25.56 -0.71
C GLN A 272 -1.17 -24.15 -1.02
N THR A 273 -0.81 -23.63 -2.17
CA THR A 273 -1.29 -22.33 -2.65
C THR A 273 -2.44 -22.52 -3.63
N VAL A 274 -3.23 -21.48 -3.83
CA VAL A 274 -4.04 -21.30 -5.04
C VAL A 274 -3.09 -20.82 -6.14
N PRO A 275 -2.68 -21.68 -7.10
CA PRO A 275 -1.58 -21.35 -8.01
C PRO A 275 -1.81 -20.07 -8.81
N GLU A 276 -3.06 -19.81 -9.19
CA GLU A 276 -3.45 -18.64 -9.97
C GLU A 276 -3.48 -17.34 -9.15
N GLN A 277 -3.37 -17.39 -7.82
CA GLN A 277 -3.48 -16.22 -6.93
C GLN A 277 -2.28 -16.06 -5.98
N GLN A 278 -1.23 -16.86 -6.15
CA GLN A 278 -0.10 -16.91 -5.21
C GLN A 278 0.93 -15.80 -5.43
N ASP A 279 1.05 -15.31 -6.66
CA ASP A 279 2.04 -14.30 -7.04
C ASP A 279 1.37 -12.92 -7.19
N PRO A 280 2.10 -11.82 -6.94
CA PRO A 280 1.60 -10.48 -7.18
C PRO A 280 1.20 -10.26 -8.65
N ASP A 281 -0.07 -9.91 -8.89
CA ASP A 281 -0.60 -9.55 -10.20
C ASP A 281 -1.38 -8.22 -10.10
N PRO A 282 -0.88 -7.13 -10.69
CA PRO A 282 -1.55 -5.83 -10.62
C PRO A 282 -2.91 -5.79 -11.30
N GLU A 283 -3.25 -6.78 -12.16
CA GLU A 283 -4.56 -6.87 -12.80
C GLU A 283 -5.61 -7.58 -11.95
N PHE A 284 -5.21 -8.22 -10.85
CA PHE A 284 -6.07 -9.05 -10.01
C PHE A 284 -6.93 -10.02 -10.85
N SER A 285 -6.31 -10.69 -11.82
CA SER A 285 -6.96 -11.33 -12.98
C SER A 285 -8.10 -12.33 -12.68
N THR A 286 -8.15 -12.89 -11.47
CA THR A 286 -9.17 -13.87 -11.07
C THR A 286 -10.23 -13.33 -10.10
N VAL A 287 -10.10 -12.09 -9.61
CA VAL A 287 -10.99 -11.52 -8.59
C VAL A 287 -11.46 -10.13 -8.97
N LYS A 288 -12.73 -9.81 -8.70
CA LYS A 288 -13.25 -8.45 -8.92
C LYS A 288 -12.76 -7.48 -7.86
N PHE A 289 -12.71 -7.95 -6.62
CA PHE A 289 -12.24 -7.21 -5.46
C PHE A 289 -11.34 -8.15 -4.67
N PRO A 290 -10.05 -7.80 -4.47
CA PRO A 290 -9.13 -8.64 -3.73
C PRO A 290 -9.30 -8.42 -2.21
N ASN A 291 -10.52 -8.56 -1.71
CA ASN A 291 -10.83 -8.45 -0.29
C ASN A 291 -11.32 -9.81 0.24
N PRO A 292 -10.53 -10.52 1.06
CA PRO A 292 -10.92 -11.82 1.58
C PRO A 292 -12.07 -11.74 2.61
N GLU A 293 -12.41 -10.54 3.10
CA GLU A 293 -13.47 -10.31 4.09
C GLU A 293 -14.86 -10.11 3.47
N GLU A 294 -14.99 -10.08 2.13
CA GLU A 294 -16.30 -9.97 1.44
C GLU A 294 -17.15 -11.26 1.55
N GLY A 295 -16.64 -12.27 2.26
CA GLY A 295 -17.30 -13.54 2.47
C GLY A 295 -17.07 -14.50 1.31
N LYS A 296 -17.99 -15.45 1.14
CA LYS A 296 -17.81 -16.64 0.28
C LYS A 296 -17.40 -16.30 -1.16
N SER A 297 -18.00 -15.27 -1.77
CA SER A 297 -17.76 -14.90 -3.17
C SER A 297 -16.32 -14.50 -3.46
N SER A 298 -15.57 -14.02 -2.46
CA SER A 298 -14.14 -13.69 -2.62
C SER A 298 -13.23 -14.92 -2.61
N LEU A 299 -13.73 -16.06 -2.11
CA LEU A 299 -12.96 -17.28 -1.86
C LEU A 299 -13.31 -18.43 -2.81
N ASP A 300 -14.15 -18.22 -3.82
CA ASP A 300 -14.62 -19.28 -4.72
C ASP A 300 -13.49 -20.10 -5.35
N LEU A 301 -12.40 -19.45 -5.80
CA LEU A 301 -11.26 -20.17 -6.35
C LEU A 301 -10.52 -20.96 -5.27
N ALA A 302 -10.34 -20.39 -4.07
CA ALA A 302 -9.73 -21.09 -2.94
C ALA A 302 -10.56 -22.29 -2.49
N PHE A 303 -11.90 -22.20 -2.47
CA PHE A 303 -12.79 -23.34 -2.20
C PHE A 303 -12.59 -24.46 -3.21
N ARG A 304 -12.58 -24.13 -4.51
CA ARG A 304 -12.35 -25.13 -5.57
C ARG A 304 -10.99 -25.82 -5.42
N THR A 305 -9.92 -25.05 -5.22
CA THR A 305 -8.56 -25.60 -5.03
C THR A 305 -8.49 -26.46 -3.77
N ALA A 306 -9.08 -26.01 -2.66
CA ALA A 306 -9.12 -26.76 -1.42
C ALA A 306 -9.89 -28.08 -1.56
N ASP A 307 -11.05 -28.06 -2.22
CA ASP A 307 -11.87 -29.25 -2.46
C ASP A 307 -11.16 -30.26 -3.36
N GLN A 308 -10.50 -29.81 -4.43
CA GLN A 308 -9.76 -30.67 -5.36
C GLN A 308 -8.58 -31.39 -4.71
N GLN A 309 -7.94 -30.74 -3.74
CA GLN A 309 -6.72 -31.26 -3.11
C GLN A 309 -6.97 -31.85 -1.71
N GLY A 310 -8.21 -31.81 -1.23
CA GLY A 310 -8.57 -32.35 0.09
C GLY A 310 -8.14 -31.49 1.28
N SER A 311 -7.94 -30.17 1.08
CA SER A 311 -7.73 -29.24 2.20
C SER A 311 -9.04 -29.00 2.95
N VAL A 312 -8.94 -28.82 4.27
CA VAL A 312 -10.11 -28.54 5.13
C VAL A 312 -10.07 -27.16 5.77
N VAL A 313 -8.96 -26.44 5.60
CA VAL A 313 -8.79 -25.06 6.05
C VAL A 313 -8.28 -24.20 4.89
N ILE A 314 -8.79 -22.97 4.80
CA ILE A 314 -8.32 -21.94 3.89
C ILE A 314 -7.85 -20.74 4.71
N LEU A 315 -6.70 -20.19 4.33
CA LEU A 315 -6.20 -18.89 4.81
C LEU A 315 -6.06 -17.96 3.61
N ALA A 316 -6.66 -16.78 3.68
CA ALA A 316 -6.65 -15.81 2.61
C ALA A 316 -6.13 -14.46 3.11
N ASN A 317 -5.17 -13.87 2.39
CA ASN A 317 -4.69 -12.52 2.65
C ASN A 317 -5.17 -11.57 1.55
N ASP A 318 -5.35 -10.29 1.89
CA ASP A 318 -5.51 -9.22 0.91
C ASP A 318 -4.15 -8.83 0.28
N PRO A 319 -4.12 -8.01 -0.78
CA PRO A 319 -2.93 -7.78 -1.59
C PRO A 319 -1.68 -7.31 -0.85
N ASP A 320 -1.84 -6.50 0.20
CA ASP A 320 -0.75 -6.00 1.04
C ASP A 320 -0.57 -6.79 2.34
N ALA A 321 -1.32 -7.89 2.51
CA ALA A 321 -1.21 -8.87 3.57
C ALA A 321 -1.29 -8.28 4.99
N ASP A 322 -2.14 -7.26 5.20
CA ASP A 322 -2.52 -6.79 6.54
C ASP A 322 -3.85 -7.41 7.04
N ARG A 323 -4.60 -8.09 6.16
CA ARG A 323 -5.83 -8.82 6.51
C ARG A 323 -5.68 -10.32 6.39
N LEU A 324 -6.55 -11.02 7.12
CA LEU A 324 -6.69 -12.47 7.10
C LEU A 324 -8.16 -12.84 7.12
N ALA A 325 -8.60 -13.66 6.18
CA ALA A 325 -9.80 -14.46 6.33
C ALA A 325 -9.44 -15.94 6.51
N CYS A 326 -10.28 -16.64 7.26
CA CYS A 326 -10.18 -18.07 7.48
C CYS A 326 -11.49 -18.74 7.06
N ALA A 327 -11.40 -19.92 6.45
CA ALA A 327 -12.55 -20.77 6.23
C ALA A 327 -12.24 -22.23 6.57
N GLU A 328 -13.23 -22.94 7.09
CA GLU A 328 -13.13 -24.36 7.43
C GLU A 328 -14.25 -25.15 6.76
N LYS A 329 -13.88 -26.32 6.24
CA LYS A 329 -14.82 -27.28 5.68
C LYS A 329 -15.52 -28.07 6.80
N GLN A 330 -16.82 -27.86 6.93
CA GLN A 330 -17.63 -28.50 7.98
C GLN A 330 -17.90 -29.97 7.62
N LYS A 331 -17.58 -30.89 8.53
CA LYS A 331 -17.63 -32.36 8.26
C LYS A 331 -19.05 -32.90 8.07
N ASP A 332 -20.02 -32.31 8.74
CA ASP A 332 -21.43 -32.72 8.77
C ASP A 332 -22.19 -32.30 7.50
N THR A 333 -21.93 -31.09 7.02
CA THR A 333 -22.62 -30.50 5.87
C THR A 333 -21.80 -30.55 4.59
N ASN A 334 -20.50 -30.83 4.68
CA ASN A 334 -19.52 -30.72 3.60
C ASN A 334 -19.49 -29.31 2.96
N GLN A 335 -19.88 -28.28 3.71
CA GLN A 335 -19.89 -26.88 3.26
C GLN A 335 -18.76 -26.08 3.89
N TRP A 336 -18.31 -25.04 3.19
CA TRP A 336 -17.36 -24.06 3.72
C TRP A 336 -18.05 -23.07 4.65
N LYS A 337 -17.53 -22.97 5.88
CA LYS A 337 -17.84 -21.92 6.84
C LYS A 337 -16.72 -20.89 6.80
N VAL A 338 -17.05 -19.65 6.45
CA VAL A 338 -16.12 -18.51 6.50
C VAL A 338 -16.25 -17.86 7.87
N PHE A 339 -15.13 -17.66 8.55
CA PHE A 339 -15.10 -16.98 9.84
C PHE A 339 -15.05 -15.46 9.64
N THR A 340 -15.79 -14.72 10.45
CA THR A 340 -15.61 -13.26 10.56
C THR A 340 -14.35 -12.96 11.37
N GLY A 341 -13.79 -11.75 11.26
CA GLY A 341 -12.61 -11.36 12.05
C GLY A 341 -12.81 -11.59 13.55
N GLN A 342 -14.00 -11.27 14.08
CA GLN A 342 -14.37 -11.56 15.46
C GLN A 342 -14.46 -13.08 15.74
N GLY A 343 -14.99 -13.87 14.80
CA GLY A 343 -15.05 -15.33 14.94
C GLY A 343 -13.69 -16.04 14.89
N ILE A 344 -12.63 -15.36 14.43
CA ILE A 344 -11.24 -15.85 14.48
C ILE A 344 -10.61 -15.56 15.86
N THR A 345 -10.92 -14.40 16.47
CA THR A 345 -10.31 -13.97 17.74
C THR A 345 -11.05 -14.48 18.98
N ASP A 346 -12.34 -14.77 18.88
CA ASP A 346 -13.22 -15.01 20.03
C ASP A 346 -13.43 -16.51 20.35
N ASN A 347 -12.59 -17.41 19.83
CA ASN A 347 -12.68 -18.84 20.12
C ASN A 347 -11.53 -19.27 21.05
N PRO A 348 -11.75 -19.30 22.39
CA PRO A 348 -10.78 -19.82 23.35
C PRO A 348 -10.58 -21.34 23.25
#